data_AF-A0AB33ETK9-F1
#
_entry.id   AF-A0AB33ETK9-F1
#
_cell.length_a   1.000
_cell.length_b   1.000
_cell.length_c   1.000
_cell.angle_alpha   90.00
_cell.angle_beta   90.00
_cell.angle_gamma   90.00
#
_symmetry.space_group_name_H-M   'P 1'
#
loop_
_entity.id
_entity.type
_entity.pdbx_description
1 polymer ?
#
loop_
_entity_poly.entity_id
_entity_poly.type
_entity_poly.pdbx_seq_one_letter_code
_entity_poly.pdbx_strand_id
1 'polypeptide(L)'
;MEWVNTYKDLLGVVIATLAVGLSLSTVLVQRSQQRRDAYRYMHEQLISPEIQQGRRLLFDAGRSQQLPDDRSESFYLMNRAVGMYDTLGLYVRRKVVPRRWVLEVWHHSIRDSRAGAELLAAHRRTAHHAWSPWPHLWYLLNQAERYRSRLPCCVTPRSPLPSAQRTPGTLALRRPEQPREQPSLRTATDSAGPQQKVGGDQDHDDHQAATDS
;
A
#
# COMPACT_ATOMS: atom_id res chain seq x y z
N MET A 1 -57.27 38.77 -2.04
CA MET A 1 -56.06 38.74 -1.20
C MET A 1 -55.55 37.32 -0.91
N GLU A 2 -56.37 36.26 -1.02
CA GLU A 2 -55.94 34.86 -0.77
C GLU A 2 -54.88 34.33 -1.75
N TRP A 3 -54.91 34.77 -3.01
CA TRP A 3 -53.92 34.40 -4.03
C TRP A 3 -52.48 34.63 -3.54
N VAL A 4 -52.19 35.78 -2.95
CA VAL A 4 -50.84 36.14 -2.46
C VAL A 4 -50.34 35.17 -1.39
N ASN A 5 -51.23 34.64 -0.54
CA ASN A 5 -50.85 33.70 0.50
C ASN A 5 -50.47 32.34 -0.09
N THR A 6 -51.20 31.86 -1.11
CA THR A 6 -50.87 30.60 -1.80
C THR A 6 -49.48 30.63 -2.47
N TYR A 7 -49.08 31.75 -3.10
CA TYR A 7 -47.73 31.84 -3.69
C TYR A 7 -46.62 31.88 -2.64
N LYS A 8 -46.88 32.47 -1.47
CA LYS A 8 -45.89 32.53 -0.38
C LYS A 8 -45.59 31.12 0.15
N ASP A 9 -46.63 30.32 0.37
CA ASP A 9 -46.46 28.95 0.87
C ASP A 9 -45.72 28.08 -0.15
N LEU A 10 -46.10 28.18 -1.43
CA LEU A 10 -45.41 27.46 -2.51
C LEU A 10 -43.92 27.87 -2.60
N LEU A 11 -43.63 29.16 -2.55
CA LEU A 11 -42.26 29.67 -2.59
C LEU A 11 -41.45 29.15 -1.39
N GLY A 12 -42.03 29.15 -0.19
CA GLY A 12 -41.40 28.58 1.00
C GLY A 12 -41.05 27.10 0.83
N VAL A 13 -41.98 26.30 0.30
CA VAL A 13 -41.76 24.87 0.03
C VAL A 13 -40.67 24.65 -1.01
N VAL A 14 -40.64 25.44 -2.10
CA VAL A 14 -39.60 25.34 -3.13
C VAL A 14 -38.22 25.66 -2.54
N ILE A 15 -38.11 26.75 -1.78
CA ILE A 15 -36.84 27.15 -1.14
C ILE A 15 -36.38 26.08 -0.17
N ALA A 16 -37.27 25.55 0.68
CA ALA A 16 -36.93 24.49 1.62
C ALA A 16 -36.45 23.22 0.91
N THR A 17 -37.12 22.83 -0.18
CA THR A 17 -36.75 21.67 -0.98
C THR A 17 -35.38 21.85 -1.63
N LEU A 18 -35.10 23.04 -2.19
CA LEU A 18 -33.79 23.37 -2.76
C LEU A 18 -32.68 23.36 -1.70
N ALA A 19 -32.94 23.92 -0.51
CA ALA A 19 -31.99 23.90 0.59
C ALA A 19 -31.63 22.47 1.01
N VAL A 20 -32.62 21.59 1.17
CA VAL A 20 -32.40 20.17 1.49
C VAL A 20 -31.60 19.48 0.38
N GLY A 21 -31.94 19.74 -0.88
CA GLY A 21 -31.19 19.20 -2.03
C GLY A 21 -29.72 19.63 -2.03
N LEU A 22 -29.46 20.91 -1.78
CA LEU A 22 -28.11 21.45 -1.69
C LEU A 22 -27.32 20.86 -0.51
N SER A 23 -27.93 20.78 0.67
CA SER A 23 -27.31 20.15 1.85
C SER A 23 -26.95 18.69 1.59
N LEU A 24 -27.86 17.91 0.99
CA LEU A 24 -27.60 16.52 0.64
C LEU A 24 -26.47 16.41 -0.39
N SER A 25 -26.48 17.25 -1.42
CA SER A 25 -25.43 17.24 -2.45
C SER A 25 -24.05 17.53 -1.87
N THR A 26 -23.97 18.47 -0.93
CA THR A 26 -22.73 18.86 -0.24
C THR A 26 -22.17 17.69 0.56
N VAL A 27 -23.02 16.99 1.32
CA VAL A 27 -22.60 15.80 2.11
C VAL A 27 -22.08 14.69 1.20
N LEU A 28 -22.72 14.46 0.04
CA LEU A 28 -22.28 13.44 -0.92
C LEU A 28 -20.90 13.80 -1.53
N VAL A 29 -20.69 15.05 -1.91
CA VAL A 29 -19.41 15.55 -2.44
C VAL A 29 -18.31 15.45 -1.37
N GLN A 30 -18.58 15.92 -0.15
CA GLN A 30 -17.63 15.86 0.96
C GLN A 30 -17.22 14.42 1.27
N ARG A 31 -18.18 13.49 1.30
CA ARG A 31 -17.90 12.06 1.51
C ARG A 31 -17.05 11.47 0.39
N SER A 32 -17.26 11.90 -0.86
CA SER A 32 -16.42 11.49 -1.99
C SER A 32 -15.00 12.01 -1.87
N GLN A 33 -14.81 13.27 -1.44
CA GLN A 33 -13.50 13.87 -1.22
C GLN A 33 -12.73 13.15 -0.10
N GLN A 34 -13.36 12.94 1.07
CA GLN A 34 -12.75 12.20 2.19
C GLN A 34 -12.26 10.80 1.78
N ARG A 35 -13.01 10.11 0.92
CA ARG A 35 -12.60 8.80 0.39
C ARG A 35 -11.37 8.88 -0.52
N ARG A 36 -11.27 9.93 -1.34
CA ARG A 36 -10.11 10.18 -2.22
C ARG A 36 -8.87 10.51 -1.39
N ASP A 37 -9.01 11.34 -0.38
CA ASP A 37 -7.92 11.73 0.50
C ASP A 37 -7.41 10.54 1.31
N ALA A 38 -8.32 9.75 1.89
CA ALA A 38 -7.97 8.52 2.58
C ALA A 38 -7.27 7.51 1.66
N TYR A 39 -7.73 7.36 0.42
CA TYR A 39 -7.07 6.49 -0.56
C TYR A 39 -5.67 7.01 -0.93
N ARG A 40 -5.53 8.32 -1.18
CA ARG A 40 -4.26 8.96 -1.51
C ARG A 40 -3.25 8.77 -0.39
N TYR A 41 -3.65 9.03 0.85
CA TYR A 41 -2.81 8.81 2.02
C TYR A 41 -2.34 7.35 2.10
N MET A 42 -3.25 6.38 1.99
CA MET A 42 -2.87 4.96 2.01
C MET A 42 -1.97 4.59 0.83
N HIS A 43 -2.20 5.15 -0.36
CA HIS A 43 -1.35 4.93 -1.53
C HIS A 43 0.07 5.44 -1.27
N GLU A 44 0.22 6.67 -0.77
CA GLU A 44 1.52 7.27 -0.42
C GLU A 44 2.27 6.42 0.63
N GLN A 45 1.57 5.91 1.65
CA GLN A 45 2.18 4.99 2.62
C GLN A 45 2.60 3.65 2.00
N LEU A 46 1.80 3.09 1.09
CA LEU A 46 2.10 1.80 0.44
C LEU A 46 3.27 1.87 -0.55
N ILE A 47 3.55 3.06 -1.10
CA ILE A 47 4.71 3.31 -1.95
C ILE A 47 5.93 3.80 -1.17
N SER A 48 5.88 3.86 0.17
CA SER A 48 7.08 4.23 0.93
C SER A 48 8.20 3.19 0.71
N PRO A 49 9.48 3.60 0.64
CA PRO A 49 10.59 2.67 0.39
C PRO A 49 10.63 1.48 1.35
N GLU A 50 10.33 1.71 2.63
CA GLU A 50 10.34 0.70 3.68
C GLU A 50 9.24 -0.35 3.46
N ILE A 51 8.03 0.09 3.07
CA ILE A 51 6.92 -0.81 2.76
C ILE A 51 7.21 -1.58 1.46
N GLN A 52 7.79 -0.93 0.45
CA GLN A 52 8.20 -1.61 -0.78
C GLN A 52 9.26 -2.69 -0.52
N GLN A 53 10.28 -2.39 0.30
CA GLN A 53 11.31 -3.35 0.69
C GLN A 53 10.71 -4.50 1.52
N GLY A 54 9.86 -4.20 2.50
CA GLY A 54 9.16 -5.21 3.28
C GLY A 54 8.28 -6.14 2.42
N ARG A 55 7.62 -5.60 1.39
CA ARG A 55 6.84 -6.40 0.41
C ARG A 55 7.72 -7.32 -0.42
N ARG A 56 8.89 -6.85 -0.85
CA ARG A 56 9.86 -7.68 -1.57
C ARG A 56 10.34 -8.83 -0.68
N LEU A 57 10.68 -8.54 0.57
CA LEU A 57 11.07 -9.55 1.56
C LEU A 57 9.96 -10.57 1.82
N LEU A 58 8.69 -10.14 1.91
CA LEU A 58 7.54 -11.05 2.01
C LEU A 58 7.41 -11.97 0.79
N PHE A 59 7.59 -11.43 -0.41
CA PHE A 59 7.56 -12.24 -1.63
C PHE A 59 8.70 -13.26 -1.66
N ASP A 60 9.92 -12.82 -1.36
CA ASP A 60 11.11 -13.67 -1.35
C ASP A 60 10.99 -14.77 -0.27
N ALA A 61 10.53 -14.44 0.94
CA ALA A 61 10.25 -15.39 2.00
C ALA A 61 9.16 -16.41 1.62
N GLY A 62 8.12 -15.96 0.92
CA GLY A 62 7.08 -16.84 0.38
C GLY A 62 7.62 -17.84 -0.66
N ARG A 63 8.64 -17.44 -1.43
CA ARG A 63 9.29 -18.33 -2.42
C ARG A 63 10.32 -19.27 -1.79
N SER A 64 11.14 -18.78 -0.87
CA SER A 64 12.20 -19.54 -0.22
C SER A 64 11.68 -20.41 0.93
N GLN A 65 10.48 -20.11 1.45
CA GLN A 65 9.93 -20.68 2.67
C GLN A 65 10.82 -20.43 3.90
N GLN A 66 11.61 -19.35 3.88
CA GLN A 66 12.52 -18.97 4.96
C GLN A 66 12.24 -17.52 5.40
N LEU A 67 12.13 -17.31 6.71
CA LEU A 67 12.07 -15.98 7.31
C LEU A 67 13.49 -15.52 7.67
N PRO A 68 13.77 -14.20 7.60
CA PRO A 68 14.98 -13.65 8.17
C PRO A 68 14.96 -13.75 9.71
N ASP A 69 16.12 -13.57 10.34
CA ASP A 69 16.24 -13.57 11.80
C ASP A 69 15.29 -12.55 12.46
N ASP A 70 14.64 -12.94 13.56
CA ASP A 70 13.59 -12.15 14.22
C ASP A 70 14.07 -10.78 14.71
N ARG A 71 15.37 -10.62 14.96
CA ARG A 71 15.97 -9.35 15.41
C ARG A 71 16.55 -8.54 14.26
N SER A 72 16.49 -9.05 13.03
CA SER A 72 17.00 -8.35 11.85
C SER A 72 16.07 -7.23 11.39
N GLU A 73 16.64 -6.16 10.83
CA GLU A 73 15.89 -5.09 10.17
C GLU A 73 14.91 -5.61 9.12
N SER A 74 15.31 -6.65 8.37
CA SER A 74 14.47 -7.29 7.36
C SER A 74 13.17 -7.85 7.95
N PHE A 75 13.25 -8.48 9.12
CA PHE A 75 12.06 -8.99 9.83
C PHE A 75 11.14 -7.85 10.26
N TYR A 76 11.70 -6.74 10.77
CA TYR A 76 10.91 -5.54 11.10
C TYR A 76 10.21 -4.94 9.88
N LEU A 77 10.90 -4.83 8.75
CA LEU A 77 10.32 -4.33 7.49
C LEU A 77 9.18 -5.22 6.98
N MET A 78 9.32 -6.55 7.07
CA MET A 78 8.23 -7.49 6.74
C MET A 78 7.01 -7.26 7.63
N ASN A 79 7.20 -7.15 8.95
CA ASN A 79 6.11 -6.88 9.89
C ASN A 79 5.43 -5.53 9.60
N ARG A 80 6.20 -4.50 9.26
CA ARG A 80 5.68 -3.18 8.89
C ARG A 80 4.83 -3.25 7.63
N ALA A 81 5.29 -3.97 6.60
CA ALA A 81 4.54 -4.18 5.36
C ALA A 81 3.21 -4.92 5.62
N VAL A 82 3.23 -6.00 6.41
CA VAL A 82 2.01 -6.74 6.77
C VAL A 82 1.06 -5.86 7.60
N GLY A 83 1.57 -5.10 8.57
CA GLY A 83 0.77 -4.16 9.34
C GLY A 83 0.10 -3.07 8.49
N MET A 84 0.79 -2.59 7.44
CA MET A 84 0.21 -1.65 6.49
C MET A 84 -0.91 -2.27 5.66
N TYR A 85 -0.77 -3.53 5.23
CA TYR A 85 -1.86 -4.26 4.57
C TYR A 85 -3.04 -4.57 5.50
N ASP A 86 -2.80 -4.87 6.77
CA ASP A 86 -3.87 -5.01 7.76
C ASP A 86 -4.66 -3.71 7.92
N THR A 87 -3.95 -2.58 8.05
CA THR A 87 -4.53 -1.24 8.14
C THR A 87 -5.36 -0.91 6.90
N LEU A 88 -4.83 -1.22 5.71
CA LEU A 88 -5.57 -1.08 4.45
C LEU A 88 -6.82 -1.97 4.42
N GLY A 89 -6.71 -3.20 4.89
CA GLY A 89 -7.82 -4.14 5.02
C GLY A 89 -8.93 -3.61 5.93
N LEU A 90 -8.57 -2.99 7.05
CA LEU A 90 -9.50 -2.32 7.95
C LEU A 90 -10.24 -1.19 7.24
N TYR A 91 -9.51 -0.32 6.53
CA TYR A 91 -10.06 0.85 5.84
C TYR A 91 -11.02 0.44 4.71
N VAL A 92 -10.65 -0.61 3.97
CA VAL A 92 -11.53 -1.20 2.94
C VAL A 92 -12.78 -1.80 3.58
N ARG A 93 -12.63 -2.59 4.66
CA ARG A 93 -13.76 -3.25 5.34
C ARG A 93 -14.75 -2.24 5.93
N ARG A 94 -14.26 -1.10 6.43
CA ARG A 94 -15.06 0.01 6.96
C ARG A 94 -15.63 0.94 5.89
N LYS A 95 -15.39 0.66 4.59
CA LYS A 95 -15.83 1.50 3.46
C LYS A 95 -15.30 2.95 3.51
N VAL A 96 -14.19 3.16 4.21
CA VAL A 96 -13.43 4.42 4.24
C VAL A 96 -12.69 4.57 2.92
N VAL A 97 -12.05 3.49 2.45
CA VAL A 97 -11.44 3.42 1.13
C VAL A 97 -12.29 2.48 0.24
N PRO A 98 -12.70 2.91 -0.97
CA PRO A 98 -13.42 2.03 -1.89
C PRO A 98 -12.59 0.80 -2.26
N ARG A 99 -13.11 -0.40 -1.96
CA ARG A 99 -12.46 -1.69 -2.29
C ARG A 99 -11.98 -1.74 -3.74
N ARG A 100 -12.80 -1.25 -4.68
CA ARG A 100 -12.48 -1.27 -6.11
C ARG A 100 -11.18 -0.53 -6.42
N TRP A 101 -10.97 0.66 -5.85
CA TRP A 101 -9.75 1.45 -6.10
C TRP A 101 -8.50 0.73 -5.62
N VAL A 102 -8.56 0.12 -4.44
CA VAL A 102 -7.44 -0.67 -3.90
C VAL A 102 -7.14 -1.87 -4.77
N LEU A 103 -8.15 -2.68 -5.10
CA LEU A 103 -7.92 -3.91 -5.86
C LEU A 103 -7.51 -3.64 -7.30
N GLU A 104 -8.03 -2.60 -7.93
CA GLU A 104 -7.67 -2.24 -9.31
C GLU A 104 -6.16 -1.98 -9.46
N VAL A 105 -5.53 -1.37 -8.46
CA VAL A 105 -4.10 -1.03 -8.46
C VAL A 105 -3.23 -2.08 -7.78
N TRP A 106 -3.67 -2.61 -6.63
CA TRP A 106 -2.79 -3.35 -5.72
C TRP A 106 -3.02 -4.85 -5.65
N HIS A 107 -4.03 -5.40 -6.34
CA HIS A 107 -4.40 -6.82 -6.19
C HIS A 107 -3.24 -7.79 -6.44
N HIS A 108 -2.38 -7.55 -7.44
CA HIS A 108 -1.22 -8.41 -7.71
C HIS A 108 -0.28 -8.45 -6.52
N SER A 109 0.17 -7.29 -6.05
CA SER A 109 1.09 -7.25 -4.92
C SER A 109 0.47 -7.86 -3.66
N ILE A 110 -0.80 -7.56 -3.37
CA ILE A 110 -1.45 -8.10 -2.18
C ILE A 110 -1.51 -9.63 -2.27
N ARG A 111 -1.87 -10.18 -3.45
CA ARG A 111 -1.93 -11.62 -3.70
C ARG A 111 -0.55 -12.26 -3.56
N ASP A 112 0.48 -11.66 -4.14
CA ASP A 112 1.83 -12.21 -4.19
C ASP A 112 2.49 -12.21 -2.80
N SER A 113 2.07 -11.33 -1.88
CA SER A 113 2.52 -11.34 -0.48
C SER A 113 1.84 -12.38 0.40
N ARG A 114 0.81 -13.11 -0.07
CA ARG A 114 0.04 -14.07 0.74
C ARG A 114 0.92 -15.10 1.41
N ALA A 115 1.77 -15.80 0.64
CA ALA A 115 2.58 -16.91 1.16
C ALA A 115 3.55 -16.43 2.27
N GLY A 116 4.23 -15.31 2.06
CA GLY A 116 5.12 -14.73 3.08
C GLY A 116 4.37 -14.24 4.33
N ALA A 117 3.16 -13.69 4.16
CA ALA A 117 2.33 -13.27 5.28
C ALA A 117 1.81 -14.47 6.10
N GLU A 118 1.43 -15.57 5.45
CA GLU A 118 1.04 -16.82 6.10
C GLU A 118 2.21 -17.43 6.90
N LEU A 119 3.41 -17.44 6.31
CA LEU A 119 4.63 -17.89 6.98
C LEU A 119 4.94 -17.05 8.22
N LEU A 120 4.91 -15.71 8.09
CA LEU A 120 5.15 -14.79 9.19
C LEU A 120 4.09 -14.94 10.31
N ALA A 121 2.82 -15.13 9.95
CA ALA A 121 1.74 -15.34 10.91
C ALA A 121 1.84 -16.70 11.62
N ALA A 122 2.30 -17.76 10.94
CA ALA A 122 2.60 -19.04 11.57
C ALA A 122 3.72 -18.89 12.61
N HIS A 123 4.83 -18.25 12.22
CA HIS A 123 5.96 -17.97 13.11
C HIS A 123 5.57 -17.18 14.37
N ARG A 124 4.76 -16.12 14.23
CA ARG A 124 4.30 -15.35 15.40
C ARG A 124 3.39 -16.14 16.33
N ARG A 125 2.55 -17.04 15.79
CA ARG A 125 1.67 -17.90 16.60
C ARG A 125 2.50 -18.86 17.46
N THR A 126 3.61 -19.38 16.94
CA THR A 126 4.50 -20.28 17.69
C THR A 126 5.38 -19.52 18.68
N ALA A 127 5.92 -18.36 18.30
CA ALA A 127 6.88 -17.62 19.14
C ALA A 127 6.24 -16.87 20.32
N HIS A 128 5.02 -16.35 20.17
CA HIS A 128 4.44 -15.41 21.15
C HIS A 128 3.11 -15.86 21.74
N HIS A 129 2.63 -17.08 21.44
CA HIS A 129 1.31 -17.59 21.87
C HIS A 129 0.16 -16.59 21.63
N ALA A 130 0.31 -15.71 20.64
CA ALA A 130 -0.55 -14.55 20.49
C ALA A 130 -1.83 -14.88 19.69
N TRP A 131 -2.92 -14.19 20.05
CA TRP A 131 -4.14 -14.11 19.24
C TRP A 131 -3.83 -13.73 17.80
N SER A 132 -4.63 -14.25 16.87
CA SER A 132 -4.51 -14.08 15.41
C SER A 132 -3.96 -12.71 15.00
N PRO A 133 -2.68 -12.59 14.62
CA PRO A 133 -2.12 -11.31 14.24
C PRO A 133 -2.81 -10.84 12.95
N TRP A 134 -3.08 -9.53 12.87
CA TRP A 134 -3.63 -8.86 11.69
C TRP A 134 -5.01 -9.39 11.23
N PRO A 135 -6.09 -9.14 12.01
CA PRO A 135 -7.41 -9.69 11.72
C PRO A 135 -8.03 -9.18 10.40
N HIS A 136 -7.59 -8.04 9.87
CA HIS A 136 -8.12 -7.44 8.65
C HIS A 136 -7.31 -7.79 7.40
N LEU A 137 -6.05 -8.20 7.56
CA LEU A 137 -5.18 -8.68 6.50
C LEU A 137 -5.82 -9.82 5.70
N TRP A 138 -6.32 -10.86 6.40
CA TRP A 138 -6.89 -12.04 5.74
C TRP A 138 -8.11 -11.71 4.89
N TYR A 139 -8.93 -10.77 5.34
CA TYR A 139 -10.02 -10.24 4.54
C TYR A 139 -9.49 -9.64 3.23
N LEU A 140 -8.47 -8.79 3.30
CA LEU A 140 -7.90 -8.12 2.13
C LEU A 140 -7.25 -9.11 1.15
N LEU A 141 -6.45 -10.06 1.65
CA LEU A 141 -5.83 -11.12 0.85
C LEU A 141 -6.89 -11.94 0.10
N ASN A 142 -7.96 -12.34 0.79
CA ASN A 142 -9.08 -13.07 0.20
C ASN A 142 -9.85 -12.25 -0.84
N GLN A 143 -9.91 -10.92 -0.71
CA GLN A 143 -10.49 -10.06 -1.74
C GLN A 143 -9.58 -9.98 -2.98
N ALA A 144 -8.27 -9.84 -2.78
CA ALA A 144 -7.30 -9.73 -3.87
C ALA A 144 -7.20 -11.01 -4.71
N GLU A 145 -7.23 -12.18 -4.08
CA GLU A 145 -7.18 -13.47 -4.78
C GLU A 145 -8.41 -13.72 -5.67
N ARG A 146 -9.59 -13.32 -5.19
CA ARG A 146 -10.85 -13.41 -5.93
C ARG A 146 -11.03 -12.30 -6.95
N TYR A 147 -10.23 -11.23 -6.88
CA TYR A 147 -10.31 -10.14 -7.83
C TYR A 147 -9.90 -10.61 -9.23
N ARG A 148 -10.66 -10.17 -10.23
CA ARG A 148 -10.38 -10.39 -11.64
C ARG A 148 -10.33 -9.04 -12.31
N SER A 149 -9.13 -8.62 -12.68
CA SER A 149 -8.95 -7.38 -13.43
C SER A 149 -9.41 -7.56 -14.89
N ARG A 150 -9.83 -6.47 -15.51
CA ARG A 150 -10.04 -6.41 -16.97
C ARG A 150 -8.72 -6.22 -17.73
N LEU A 151 -7.62 -5.98 -17.01
CA LEU A 151 -6.29 -5.83 -17.59
C LEU A 151 -5.77 -7.18 -18.13
N PRO A 152 -4.93 -7.17 -19.18
CA PRO A 152 -4.43 -8.39 -19.82
C PRO A 152 -3.74 -9.37 -18.87
N CYS A 153 -3.12 -8.88 -17.79
CA CYS A 153 -2.45 -9.69 -16.76
C CYS A 153 -3.36 -10.67 -16.01
N CYS A 154 -4.68 -10.45 -16.03
CA CYS A 154 -5.67 -11.28 -15.35
C CYS A 154 -6.55 -12.10 -16.29
N VAL A 155 -6.43 -11.88 -17.60
CA VAL A 155 -7.09 -12.71 -18.60
C VAL A 155 -6.24 -13.97 -18.70
N THR A 156 -6.71 -15.07 -18.10
CA THR A 156 -6.13 -16.39 -18.36
C THR A 156 -6.06 -16.53 -19.88
N PRO A 157 -4.88 -16.74 -20.50
CA PRO A 157 -4.83 -16.91 -21.93
C PRO A 157 -5.81 -18.03 -22.26
N ARG A 158 -6.88 -17.68 -22.98
CA ARG A 158 -7.77 -18.68 -23.58
C ARG A 158 -6.84 -19.65 -24.27
N SER A 159 -7.01 -20.93 -23.97
CA SER A 159 -6.16 -22.06 -24.34
C SER A 159 -5.28 -21.74 -25.54
N PRO A 160 -3.95 -21.97 -25.45
CA PRO A 160 -3.04 -21.67 -26.55
C PRO A 160 -3.67 -22.20 -27.83
N LEU A 161 -3.92 -21.29 -28.79
CA LEU A 161 -4.25 -21.69 -30.15
C LEU A 161 -3.25 -22.79 -30.50
N PRO A 162 -3.71 -23.99 -30.90
CA PRO A 162 -2.86 -25.15 -31.10
C PRO A 162 -1.67 -24.70 -31.90
N SER A 163 -0.49 -24.79 -31.26
CA SER A 163 0.77 -24.29 -31.77
C SER A 163 0.85 -24.62 -33.25
N ALA A 164 0.75 -23.59 -34.10
CA ALA A 164 1.15 -23.71 -35.49
C ALA A 164 2.57 -24.27 -35.43
N GLN A 165 2.72 -25.51 -35.86
CA GLN A 165 3.94 -26.29 -35.78
C GLN A 165 5.07 -25.41 -36.31
N ARG A 166 5.94 -24.92 -35.41
CA ARG A 166 7.21 -24.31 -35.82
C ARG A 166 8.01 -25.43 -36.44
N THR A 167 8.01 -25.45 -37.77
CA THR A 167 8.96 -26.20 -38.57
C THR A 167 10.37 -25.83 -38.08
N PRO A 168 11.23 -26.80 -37.75
CA PRO A 168 12.61 -26.56 -37.37
C PRO A 168 13.39 -26.05 -38.59
N GLY A 169 13.28 -24.76 -38.86
CA GLY A 169 14.05 -24.05 -39.87
C GLY A 169 15.30 -23.47 -39.23
N THR A 170 16.40 -24.20 -39.38
CA THR A 170 17.81 -23.79 -39.29
C THR A 170 18.01 -22.27 -39.44
N LEU A 171 18.11 -21.54 -38.32
CA LEU A 171 18.61 -20.16 -38.32
C LEU A 171 19.94 -20.15 -37.58
N ALA A 172 20.98 -20.12 -38.41
CA ALA A 172 22.37 -20.07 -38.03
C ALA A 172 22.67 -18.92 -37.07
N LEU A 173 23.43 -19.30 -36.04
CA LEU A 173 24.18 -18.50 -35.10
C LEU A 173 24.81 -17.24 -35.76
N ARG A 174 24.29 -16.04 -35.49
CA ARG A 174 25.05 -14.79 -35.65
C ARG A 174 25.34 -14.22 -34.28
N ARG A 175 26.55 -14.53 -33.80
CA ARG A 175 27.16 -14.02 -32.57
C ARG A 175 27.29 -12.49 -32.70
N PRO A 176 26.64 -11.66 -31.87
CA PRO A 176 26.96 -10.24 -31.83
C PRO A 176 28.34 -10.08 -31.19
N GLU A 177 29.24 -9.42 -31.92
CA GLU A 177 30.55 -8.97 -31.46
C GLU A 177 30.39 -8.12 -30.19
N GLN A 178 31.19 -8.47 -29.18
CA GLN A 178 31.24 -7.82 -27.88
C GLN A 178 32.07 -6.53 -28.01
N PRO A 179 31.51 -5.33 -27.75
CA PRO A 179 32.29 -4.10 -27.77
C PRO A 179 33.33 -4.11 -26.65
N ARG A 180 34.58 -3.94 -27.07
CA ARG A 180 35.81 -3.77 -26.29
C ARG A 180 35.61 -2.81 -25.10
N GLU A 181 36.20 -3.21 -23.98
CA GLU A 181 36.39 -2.45 -22.75
C GLU A 181 36.82 -0.99 -23.02
N GLN A 182 36.15 -0.02 -22.38
CA GLN A 182 36.66 1.33 -22.22
C GLN A 182 37.28 1.48 -20.81
N PRO A 183 38.51 2.01 -20.69
CA PRO A 183 39.22 2.14 -19.42
C PRO A 183 38.58 3.16 -18.49
N SER A 184 38.64 2.84 -17.20
CA SER A 184 38.24 3.68 -16.07
C SER A 184 38.92 5.05 -16.08
N LEU A 185 38.14 6.13 -16.13
CA LEU A 185 38.61 7.45 -15.72
C LEU A 185 38.41 7.56 -14.19
N ARG A 186 39.51 7.39 -13.45
CA ARG A 186 39.62 7.80 -12.05
C ARG A 186 39.55 9.34 -12.00
N THR A 187 38.45 9.89 -11.50
CA THR A 187 38.47 11.23 -10.90
C THR A 187 38.53 11.07 -9.39
N ALA A 188 39.75 11.20 -8.88
CA ALA A 188 39.98 11.61 -7.51
C ALA A 188 39.42 13.03 -7.35
N THR A 189 38.51 13.22 -6.41
CA THR A 189 38.19 14.55 -5.91
C THR A 189 38.27 14.48 -4.40
N ASP A 190 39.49 14.72 -3.95
CA ASP A 190 39.79 15.36 -2.67
C ASP A 190 38.88 16.57 -2.50
N SER A 191 38.10 16.60 -1.43
CA SER A 191 37.62 17.84 -0.83
C SER A 191 37.31 17.60 0.64
N ALA A 192 38.32 17.94 1.43
CA ALA A 192 38.23 18.21 2.84
C ALA A 192 37.06 19.18 3.13
N GLY A 193 36.15 18.75 4.01
CA GLY A 193 35.12 19.58 4.62
C GLY A 193 35.33 19.60 6.14
N PRO A 194 35.10 20.75 6.82
CA PRO A 194 35.70 21.04 8.12
C PRO A 194 35.00 20.35 9.29
N GLN A 195 35.79 20.01 10.31
CA GLN A 195 35.31 19.62 11.64
C GLN A 195 34.36 20.68 12.20
N GLN A 196 33.07 20.34 12.28
CA GLN A 196 32.10 21.13 13.01
C GLN A 196 32.22 20.76 14.50
N LYS A 197 32.81 21.69 15.24
CA LYS A 197 32.98 21.69 16.69
C LYS A 197 31.58 21.72 17.35
N VAL A 198 31.10 20.57 17.83
CA VAL A 198 29.89 20.49 18.66
C VAL A 198 30.31 20.84 20.09
N GLY A 199 30.19 22.13 20.41
CA GLY A 199 30.11 22.63 21.79
C GLY A 199 28.65 22.89 22.11
N GLY A 200 28.18 22.36 23.23
CA GLY A 200 26.80 22.52 23.68
C GLY A 200 26.55 21.67 24.91
N ASP A 201 27.28 21.97 25.98
CA ASP A 201 26.81 21.76 27.34
C ASP A 201 25.40 22.36 27.45
N GLN A 202 24.44 21.53 27.81
CA GLN A 202 23.17 22.01 28.32
C GLN A 202 22.77 21.10 29.47
N ASP A 203 23.35 21.44 30.62
CA ASP A 203 22.71 21.32 31.93
C ASP A 203 21.24 21.76 31.78
N HIS A 204 20.32 20.84 32.02
CA HIS A 204 18.94 21.21 32.30
C HIS A 204 18.39 20.34 33.41
N ASP A 205 18.57 20.88 34.61
CA ASP A 205 17.58 21.04 35.67
C ASP A 205 16.83 19.78 36.15
N ASP A 206 17.31 19.35 37.31
CA ASP A 206 16.54 18.79 38.41
C ASP A 206 15.11 19.39 38.50
N HIS A 207 14.11 18.56 38.22
CA HIS A 207 12.77 18.76 38.75
C HIS A 207 12.45 17.69 39.78
N GLN A 208 12.70 18.06 41.04
CA GLN A 208 11.98 17.59 42.20
C GLN A 208 10.46 17.77 41.99
N ALA A 209 9.70 16.70 42.20
CA ALA A 209 8.31 16.81 42.61
C ALA A 209 7.99 15.68 43.60
N ALA A 210 8.04 16.06 44.88
CA ALA A 210 7.37 15.37 45.96
C ALA A 210 5.86 15.30 45.68
N THR A 211 5.22 14.18 46.02
CA THR A 211 3.88 14.20 46.59
C THR A 211 3.71 13.00 47.52
N ASP A 212 3.54 13.35 48.79
CA ASP A 212 3.02 12.52 49.87
C ASP A 212 1.54 12.18 49.66
N SER A 213 1.11 11.13 50.39
CA SER A 213 -0.26 10.71 50.77
C SER A 213 -0.96 9.67 49.89
#